data_AF-K1SRB3-F1
#
_entry.id   AF-K1SRB3-F1
#
_cell.length_a   1.000
_cell.length_b   1.000
_cell.length_c   1.000
_cell.angle_alpha   90.00
_cell.angle_beta   90.00
_cell.angle_gamma   90.00
#
_symmetry.space_group_name_H-M   'P 1'
#
loop_
_entity.id
_entity.type
_entity.pdbx_description
1 polymer ?
#
loop_
_entity_poly.entity_id
_entity_poly.type
_entity_poly.pdbx_seq_one_letter_code
_entity_poly.pdbx_strand_id
1 'polypeptide(L)'
;EQLDNGDKLSREDKNWITRNVKECIHFKRGIALMGYFFDFSDVLKRYFVKQHGHIAEYYAIDKTALRSVLYGRIEDIVEVELKSKKHESND
;
A
#
# COMPACT_ATOMS: atom_id res chain seq x y z
N GLU A 1 -10.99 6.73 -14.59
CA GLU A 1 -10.55 6.60 -16.01
C GLU A 1 -9.06 6.32 -16.20
N GLN A 2 -8.14 6.59 -15.25
CA GLN A 2 -6.70 6.29 -15.46
C GLN A 2 -6.24 4.88 -15.07
N LEU A 3 -6.98 4.14 -14.25
CA LEU A 3 -6.55 2.81 -13.77
C LEU A 3 -6.96 1.65 -14.69
N ASP A 4 -7.96 1.85 -15.55
CA ASP A 4 -8.54 0.78 -16.38
C ASP A 4 -7.83 0.56 -17.73
N ASN A 5 -6.87 1.42 -18.11
CA ASN A 5 -6.19 1.34 -19.42
C ASN A 5 -4.83 0.64 -19.39
N GLY A 6 -4.40 0.10 -18.25
CA GLY A 6 -3.08 -0.55 -18.13
C GLY A 6 -1.90 0.42 -18.15
N ASP A 7 -2.15 1.72 -18.06
CA ASP A 7 -1.12 2.74 -17.97
C ASP A 7 -0.39 2.66 -16.61
N LYS A 8 0.94 2.85 -16.66
CA LYS A 8 1.76 2.85 -15.45
C LYS A 8 1.37 4.04 -14.57
N LEU A 9 0.85 3.76 -13.38
CA LEU A 9 0.68 4.73 -12.30
C LEU A 9 1.89 5.66 -12.20
N SER A 10 1.64 6.97 -12.30
CA SER A 10 2.70 7.97 -12.19
C SER A 10 3.27 7.99 -10.77
N ARG A 11 4.45 8.59 -10.59
CA ARG A 11 5.04 8.72 -9.25
C ARG A 11 4.15 9.53 -8.31
N GLU A 12 3.48 10.56 -8.82
CA GLU A 12 2.58 11.40 -8.04
C GLU A 12 1.35 10.62 -7.59
N ASP A 13 0.74 9.83 -8.48
CA ASP A 13 -0.41 8.99 -8.14
C ASP A 13 -0.06 7.98 -7.06
N LYS A 14 1.11 7.34 -7.17
CA LYS A 14 1.57 6.37 -6.17
C LYS A 14 1.74 6.96 -4.78
N ASN A 15 2.31 8.17 -4.71
CA ASN A 15 2.47 8.90 -3.46
C ASN A 15 1.11 9.33 -2.92
N TRP A 16 0.22 9.83 -3.78
CA TRP A 16 -1.14 10.25 -3.41
C TRP A 16 -1.96 9.09 -2.84
N ILE A 17 -1.99 7.93 -3.52
CA ILE A 17 -2.70 6.74 -3.05
C ILE A 17 -2.13 6.27 -1.72
N THR A 18 -0.80 6.12 -1.62
CA THR A 18 -0.16 5.65 -0.38
C THR A 18 -0.48 6.58 0.80
N ARG A 19 -0.50 7.89 0.57
CA ARG A 19 -0.88 8.88 1.60
C ARG A 19 -2.33 8.74 2.04
N ASN A 20 -3.26 8.69 1.09
CA ASN A 20 -4.68 8.59 1.40
C ASN A 20 -5.02 7.26 2.09
N VAL A 21 -4.38 6.15 1.68
CA VAL A 21 -4.55 4.85 2.35
C VAL A 21 -4.01 4.89 3.79
N LYS A 22 -2.83 5.48 4.00
CA LYS A 22 -2.27 5.65 5.36
C LYS A 22 -3.18 6.52 6.25
N GLU A 23 -3.74 7.59 5.70
CA GLU A 23 -4.64 8.50 6.43
C GLU A 23 -6.05 7.92 6.60
N CYS A 24 -6.40 6.85 5.86
CA CYS A 24 -7.69 6.19 5.99
C CYS A 24 -7.74 5.33 7.26
N ILE A 25 -8.47 5.83 8.26
CA ILE A 25 -8.66 5.13 9.55
C ILE A 25 -9.64 3.96 9.46
N HIS A 26 -10.51 3.93 8.45
CA HIS A 26 -11.61 2.95 8.34
C HIS A 26 -11.24 1.73 7.49
N PHE A 27 -10.42 1.90 6.47
CA PHE A 27 -10.10 0.85 5.51
C PHE A 27 -8.59 0.71 5.37
N LYS A 28 -8.08 -0.49 5.66
CA LYS A 28 -6.63 -0.75 5.61
C LYS A 28 -6.05 -0.77 4.18
N ARG A 29 -6.90 -0.96 3.16
CA ARG A 29 -6.48 -1.21 1.77
C ARG A 29 -7.32 -0.47 0.72
N GLY A 30 -8.15 0.48 1.14
CA GLY A 30 -9.05 1.20 0.25
C GLY A 30 -9.29 2.63 0.69
N ILE A 31 -9.76 3.47 -0.22
CA ILE A 31 -10.08 4.87 0.02
C ILE A 31 -11.56 5.08 -0.28
N ALA A 32 -12.30 5.66 0.67
CA ALA A 32 -13.66 6.12 0.44
C ALA A 32 -13.63 7.60 0.06
N LEU A 33 -14.09 7.93 -1.15
CA LEU A 33 -14.12 9.31 -1.65
C LEU A 33 -15.50 9.60 -2.28
N MET A 34 -16.17 10.64 -1.79
CA MET A 34 -17.48 11.10 -2.31
C MET A 34 -18.55 10.01 -2.44
N GLY A 35 -18.62 9.07 -1.49
CA GLY A 35 -19.60 7.99 -1.50
C GLY A 35 -19.22 6.76 -2.33
N TYR A 36 -18.06 6.78 -3.00
CA TYR A 36 -17.50 5.62 -3.69
C TYR A 36 -16.36 4.99 -2.89
N PHE A 37 -16.28 3.67 -2.91
CA PHE A 37 -15.18 2.91 -2.31
C PHE A 37 -14.25 2.41 -3.42
N PHE A 38 -12.99 2.80 -3.34
CA PHE A 38 -11.93 2.34 -4.23
C PHE A 38 -11.06 1.34 -3.49
N ASP A 39 -11.09 0.09 -3.95
CA ASP A 39 -10.20 -0.97 -3.45
C ASP A 39 -8.88 -0.93 -4.21
N PHE A 40 -7.78 -0.93 -3.46
CA PHE A 40 -6.42 -0.97 -3.99
C PHE A 40 -5.68 -2.23 -3.51
N SER A 41 -6.39 -3.24 -3.03
CA SER A 41 -5.82 -4.47 -2.49
C SER A 41 -4.91 -5.23 -3.47
N ASP A 42 -5.12 -5.05 -4.77
CA ASP A 42 -4.37 -5.62 -5.88
C ASP A 42 -3.00 -4.95 -6.09
N VAL A 43 -2.92 -3.63 -5.89
CA VAL A 43 -1.70 -2.83 -6.07
C VAL A 43 -0.96 -2.57 -4.76
N LEU A 44 -1.64 -2.62 -3.61
CA LEU A 44 -1.04 -2.35 -2.31
C LEU A 44 -0.29 -3.54 -1.75
N LYS A 45 0.97 -3.29 -1.42
CA LYS A 45 1.86 -4.19 -0.70
C LYS A 45 1.87 -3.84 0.78
N ARG A 46 2.10 -4.86 1.60
CA ARG A 46 2.22 -4.69 3.05
C ARG A 46 3.69 -4.52 3.43
N TYR A 47 3.96 -3.52 4.26
CA TYR A 47 5.29 -3.22 4.78
C TYR A 47 5.27 -3.11 6.31
N PHE A 48 6.31 -3.63 6.95
CA PHE A 48 6.61 -3.33 8.35
C PHE A 48 7.78 -2.36 8.40
N VAL A 49 7.59 -1.26 9.12
CA VAL A 49 8.59 -0.21 9.25
C VAL A 49 9.02 -0.10 10.69
N LYS A 50 10.33 -0.16 10.92
CA LYS A 50 10.95 0.08 12.21
C LYS A 50 11.42 1.52 12.30
N GLN A 51 10.86 2.27 13.24
CA GLN A 51 11.18 3.68 13.50
C GLN A 51 11.15 3.96 14.99
N HIS A 52 12.19 4.64 15.49
CA HIS A 52 12.27 5.08 16.88
C HIS A 52 12.03 3.95 17.91
N GLY A 53 12.53 2.75 17.64
CA GLY A 53 12.31 1.57 18.50
C GLY A 53 10.92 0.94 18.42
N HIS A 54 10.02 1.43 17.56
CA HIS A 54 8.69 0.86 17.33
C HIS A 54 8.56 0.25 15.93
N ILE A 55 7.72 -0.77 15.79
CA ILE A 55 7.38 -1.38 14.51
C ILE A 55 5.92 -1.07 14.20
N ALA A 56 5.66 -0.52 13.01
CA ALA A 56 4.31 -0.22 12.53
C ALA A 56 4.05 -0.90 11.18
N GLU A 57 2.81 -1.37 10.99
CA GLU A 57 2.30 -1.94 9.75
C GLU A 57 1.80 -0.81 8.83
N TYR A 58 2.21 -0.84 7.57
CA TYR A 58 1.81 0.11 6.54
C TYR A 58 1.42 -0.60 5.24
N TYR A 59 0.48 -0.02 4.51
CA TYR A 59 0.13 -0.43 3.15
C TYR A 59 0.55 0.67 2.17
N ALA A 60 1.31 0.29 1.15
CA ALA A 60 1.82 1.22 0.14
C ALA A 60 1.95 0.55 -1.22
N ILE A 61 1.94 1.34 -2.30
CA ILE A 61 2.12 0.80 -3.65
C ILE A 61 3.56 0.28 -3.85
N ASP A 62 4.55 1.02 -3.36
CA ASP A 62 5.95 0.58 -3.38
C ASP A 62 6.74 1.17 -2.19
N LYS A 63 7.91 0.56 -1.91
CA LYS A 63 8.81 1.00 -0.82
C LYS A 63 9.24 2.48 -0.97
N THR A 64 9.31 2.99 -2.18
CA THR A 64 9.72 4.38 -2.46
C THR A 64 8.59 5.36 -2.10
N ALA A 65 7.34 5.04 -2.47
CA ALA A 65 6.17 5.80 -2.08
C ALA A 65 6.00 5.76 -0.57
N LEU A 66 6.20 4.61 0.09
CA LEU A 66 6.18 4.54 1.55
C LEU A 66 7.22 5.49 2.20
N ARG A 67 8.44 5.51 1.67
CA ARG A 67 9.50 6.42 2.15
C ARG A 67 9.18 7.89 1.92
N SER A 68 8.38 8.23 0.91
CA SER A 68 8.02 9.63 0.65
C SER A 68 6.97 10.17 1.64
N VAL A 69 6.13 9.29 2.20
CA VAL A 69 5.08 9.67 3.17
C VAL A 69 5.49 9.53 4.63
N LEU A 70 6.49 8.71 4.93
CA LEU A 70 7.00 8.56 6.28
C LEU A 70 8.04 9.64 6.59
N TYR A 71 7.87 10.30 7.72
CA TYR A 71 8.81 11.31 8.20
C TYR A 71 9.83 10.70 9.16
N GLY A 72 11.01 11.33 9.23
CA GLY A 72 12.06 10.96 10.17
C GLY A 72 12.96 9.80 9.71
N ARG A 73 13.84 9.37 10.61
CA ARG A 73 14.83 8.33 10.33
C ARG A 73 14.17 6.95 10.38
N ILE A 74 14.19 6.25 9.26
CA ILE A 74 13.76 4.86 9.17
C ILE A 74 14.95 3.94 9.47
N GLU A 75 14.79 3.03 10.43
CA GLU A 75 15.80 2.02 10.74
C GLU A 75 15.74 0.89 9.70
N ASP A 76 14.55 0.33 9.48
CA ASP A 76 14.35 -0.76 8.54
C ASP A 76 12.95 -0.76 7.92
N ILE A 77 12.82 -1.34 6.72
CA ILE A 77 11.56 -1.58 6.02
C ILE A 77 11.58 -2.97 5.40
N VAL A 78 10.66 -3.80 5.84
CA VAL A 78 10.44 -5.17 5.35
C VAL A 78 9.13 -5.22 4.55
N GLU A 79 9.20 -5.71 3.31
CA GLU A 79 8.02 -6.05 2.52
C GLU A 79 7.52 -7.44 2.89
N VAL A 80 6.21 -7.59 3.05
CA VAL A 80 5.58 -8.89 3.30
C VAL A 80 4.89 -9.33 2.02
N GLU A 81 5.52 -10.27 1.32
CA GLU A 81 4.87 -10.98 0.24
C GLU A 81 3.85 -11.96 0.82
N LEU A 82 2.56 -11.68 0.59
CA LEU A 82 1.52 -12.67 0.79
C LEU A 82 1.64 -13.69 -0.34
N LYS A 83 2.34 -14.81 -0.08
CA LYS A 83 2.22 -15.98 -0.94
C LYS A 83 0.79 -16.49 -0.82
N SER A 84 -0.05 -16.20 -1.82
CA SER A 84 -1.32 -16.88 -2.00
C SER A 84 -1.02 -18.37 -2.01
N LYS A 85 -1.53 -19.13 -1.03
CA LYS A 85 -1.56 -20.59 -1.12
C LYS A 85 -2.30 -20.90 -2.42
N LYS A 86 -1.60 -21.35 -3.46
CA LYS A 86 -2.27 -22.01 -4.57
C LYS A 86 -3.06 -23.15 -3.95
N HIS A 87 -4.38 -23.14 -4.11
CA HIS A 87 -5.17 -24.33 -3.90
C HIS A 87 -4.70 -25.31 -4.98
N GLU A 88 -3.83 -26.25 -4.60
CA GLU A 88 -3.55 -27.44 -5.39
C GLU A 88 -4.85 -28.25 -5.39
N SER A 89 -5.70 -27.96 -6.37
CA SER A 89 -6.71 -28.91 -6.81
C SER A 89 -5.94 -30.05 -7.45
N ASN A 90 -5.76 -31.14 -6.69
CA ASN A 90 -5.43 -32.43 -7.28
C ASN A 90 -6.68 -32.89 -8.05
N ASP A 91 -6.61 -32.82 -9.38
CA ASP A 91 -7.40 -33.66 -10.28
C ASP A 91 -6.69 -35.01 -10.48
#